data_AF-A0A8H7YVI5-F1
#
_entry.id   AF-A0A8H7YVI5-F1
#
_cell.length_a   1.000
_cell.length_b   1.000
_cell.length_c   1.000
_cell.angle_alpha   90.00
_cell.angle_beta   90.00
_cell.angle_gamma   90.00
#
_symmetry.space_group_name_H-M   'P 1'
#
loop_
_entity.id
_entity.type
_entity.pdbx_description
1 polymer ?
#
loop_
_entity_poly.entity_id
_entity_poly.type
_entity_poly.pdbx_seq_one_letter_code
_entity_poly.pdbx_strand_id
1 'polypeptide(L)'
;MLAHGHQVALHSWSHPPIEELKTDAEIDEDIIKNIQIVREQLGFESRYFRPPYGILGARTRQRLARLIKDPQIINWSVDIEDWLWVGSPTPEKQVEAFQRDVDKGGDLVVMHFLSKDTVMYTKDFIQIARNTGKRIMRVDQCMEDPAAPPLD
;
A
#
# COMPACT_ATOMS: atom_id res chain seq x y z
N MET A 1 14.71 -1.75 -2.05
CA MET A 1 13.43 -2.49 -2.09
C MET A 1 13.46 -3.61 -3.13
N LEU A 2 13.53 -3.30 -4.42
CA LEU A 2 13.50 -4.31 -5.50
C LEU A 2 14.58 -5.41 -5.37
N ALA A 3 15.84 -5.04 -5.11
CA ALA A 3 16.94 -6.00 -4.95
C ALA A 3 16.77 -6.97 -3.75
N HIS A 4 15.89 -6.64 -2.81
CA HIS A 4 15.56 -7.49 -1.65
C HIS A 4 14.23 -8.25 -1.84
N GLY A 5 13.69 -8.28 -3.07
CA GLY A 5 12.49 -9.03 -3.42
C GLY A 5 11.17 -8.33 -3.12
N HIS A 6 11.18 -7.09 -2.61
CA HIS A 6 9.96 -6.34 -2.34
C HIS A 6 9.27 -5.87 -3.61
N GLN A 7 7.93 -5.91 -3.62
CA GLN A 7 7.11 -5.26 -4.63
C GLN A 7 7.14 -3.74 -4.44
N VAL A 8 7.20 -2.99 -5.54
CA VAL A 8 7.01 -1.53 -5.55
C VAL A 8 5.83 -1.23 -6.48
N ALA A 9 4.94 -0.33 -6.05
CA ALA A 9 3.68 -0.02 -6.72
C ALA A 9 3.40 1.50 -6.72
N LEU A 10 2.29 1.90 -7.34
CA LEU A 10 1.89 3.30 -7.52
C LEU A 10 1.09 3.80 -6.31
N HIS A 11 1.25 5.09 -6.00
CA HIS A 11 0.57 5.74 -4.86
C HIS A 11 0.30 7.23 -5.10
N SER A 12 -0.06 7.60 -6.34
CA SER A 12 -0.22 8.99 -6.80
C SER A 12 1.11 9.77 -6.82
N TRP A 13 1.14 10.94 -7.46
CA TRP A 13 2.33 11.79 -7.51
C TRP A 13 2.41 12.73 -6.30
N SER A 14 1.32 13.44 -6.01
CA SER A 14 1.28 14.49 -4.99
C SER A 14 0.51 14.12 -3.72
N HIS A 15 0.04 12.88 -3.62
CA HIS A 15 -0.79 12.37 -2.53
C HIS A 15 -2.11 13.16 -2.29
N PRO A 16 -2.86 13.59 -3.33
CA PRO A 16 -4.16 14.19 -3.10
C PRO A 16 -5.23 13.10 -2.87
N PRO A 17 -6.36 13.43 -2.21
CA PRO A 17 -7.55 12.60 -2.28
C PRO A 17 -8.07 12.60 -3.74
N ILE A 18 -7.68 11.59 -4.52
CA ILE A 18 -7.84 11.56 -5.99
C ILE A 18 -9.28 11.86 -6.43
N GLU A 19 -10.27 11.29 -5.74
CA GLU A 19 -11.68 11.47 -6.09
C GLU A 19 -12.17 12.92 -5.91
N GLU A 20 -11.48 13.71 -5.09
CA GLU A 20 -11.81 15.11 -4.78
C GLU A 20 -11.13 16.11 -5.74
N LEU A 21 -10.23 15.66 -6.61
CA LEU A 21 -9.66 16.52 -7.65
C LEU A 21 -10.75 17.01 -8.60
N LYS A 22 -10.73 18.29 -8.95
CA LYS A 22 -11.87 18.97 -9.60
C LYS A 22 -12.14 18.45 -11.00
N THR A 23 -11.09 18.02 -11.71
CA THR A 23 -11.18 17.61 -13.11
C THR A 23 -10.50 16.26 -13.33
N ASP A 24 -10.95 15.56 -14.36
CA ASP A 24 -10.30 14.31 -14.78
C ASP A 24 -8.89 14.53 -15.32
N ALA A 25 -8.60 15.73 -15.83
CA ALA A 25 -7.26 16.09 -16.29
C ALA A 25 -6.27 16.19 -15.13
N GLU A 26 -6.67 16.76 -13.99
CA GLU A 26 -5.84 16.79 -12.78
C GLU A 26 -5.58 15.37 -12.23
N ILE A 27 -6.60 14.50 -12.25
CA ILE A 27 -6.43 13.09 -11.87
C ILE A 27 -5.43 12.39 -12.79
N ASP A 28 -5.59 12.56 -14.11
CA ASP A 28 -4.70 11.97 -15.09
C ASP A 28 -3.27 12.46 -14.93
N GLU A 29 -3.06 13.77 -14.77
CA GLU A 29 -1.73 14.36 -14.61
C GLU A 29 -1.00 13.76 -13.40
N ASP A 30 -1.68 13.65 -12.26
CA ASP A 30 -1.10 13.09 -11.04
C ASP A 30 -0.73 11.61 -11.21
N ILE A 31 -1.63 10.80 -11.78
CA ILE A 31 -1.37 9.37 -12.04
C ILE A 31 -0.27 9.17 -13.07
N ILE A 32 -0.30 9.90 -14.19
CA ILE A 32 0.69 9.81 -15.27
C ILE A 32 2.08 10.17 -14.74
N LYS A 33 2.19 11.24 -13.94
CA LYS A 33 3.48 11.64 -13.38
C LYS A 33 4.04 10.60 -12.42
N ASN A 34 3.18 9.92 -11.64
CA ASN A 34 3.61 8.80 -10.81
C ASN A 34 4.09 7.60 -11.63
N ILE A 35 3.38 7.25 -12.72
CA ILE A 35 3.80 6.18 -13.64
C ILE A 35 5.16 6.52 -14.27
N GLN A 36 5.33 7.75 -14.76
CA GLN A 36 6.56 8.20 -15.41
C GLN A 36 7.75 8.12 -14.47
N ILE A 37 7.65 8.66 -13.25
CA ILE A 37 8.78 8.67 -12.33
C ILE A 37 9.17 7.25 -11.88
N VAL A 38 8.20 6.35 -11.69
CA VAL A 38 8.49 4.94 -11.38
C VAL A 38 9.23 4.27 -12.54
N ARG A 39 8.78 4.48 -13.78
CA ARG A 39 9.45 3.94 -14.96
C ARG A 39 10.85 4.50 -15.15
N GLU A 40 11.02 5.81 -15.02
CA GLU A 40 12.31 6.49 -15.23
C GLU A 40 13.34 6.13 -14.16
N GLN A 41 12.92 6.06 -12.89
CA GLN A 41 13.85 5.85 -11.77
C GLN A 41 14.09 4.38 -11.46
N LEU A 42 13.10 3.52 -11.72
CA LEU A 42 13.15 2.10 -11.32
C LEU A 42 13.12 1.14 -12.50
N GLY A 43 12.88 1.60 -13.72
CA GLY A 43 12.99 0.80 -14.94
C GLY A 43 11.88 -0.23 -15.16
N PHE A 44 10.74 -0.09 -14.46
CA PHE A 44 9.60 -1.00 -14.62
C PHE A 44 8.26 -0.24 -14.58
N GLU A 45 7.20 -0.89 -15.02
CA GLU A 45 5.82 -0.38 -14.94
C GLU A 45 5.03 -1.22 -13.94
N SER A 46 4.24 -0.57 -13.08
CA SER A 46 3.34 -1.23 -12.12
C SER A 46 1.89 -1.08 -12.56
N ARG A 47 1.12 -2.16 -12.44
CA ARG A 47 -0.35 -2.12 -12.53
C ARG A 47 -1.07 -1.99 -11.18
N TYR A 48 -0.31 -2.11 -10.08
CA TYR A 48 -0.83 -1.99 -8.72
C TYR A 48 -0.83 -0.53 -8.29
N PHE A 49 -1.95 -0.08 -7.73
CA PHE A 49 -2.17 1.27 -7.24
C PHE A 49 -2.86 1.23 -5.87
N ARG A 50 -2.28 1.89 -4.88
CA ARG A 50 -2.97 2.18 -3.61
C ARG A 50 -3.47 3.62 -3.65
N PRO A 51 -4.77 3.91 -3.48
CA PRO A 51 -5.24 5.29 -3.42
C PRO A 51 -4.78 5.97 -2.13
N PRO A 52 -4.30 7.23 -2.20
CA PRO A 52 -4.15 8.08 -1.02
C PRO A 52 -5.42 8.09 -0.17
N TYR A 53 -5.25 8.08 1.16
CA TYR A 53 -6.35 8.06 2.14
C TYR A 53 -7.32 6.87 2.05
N GLY A 54 -7.05 5.87 1.19
CA GLY A 54 -7.97 4.74 0.96
C GLY A 54 -9.25 5.12 0.21
N ILE A 55 -9.36 6.38 -0.26
CA ILE A 55 -10.55 6.90 -0.94
C ILE A 55 -10.61 6.33 -2.34
N LEU A 56 -11.65 5.54 -2.61
CA LEU A 56 -11.88 4.90 -3.91
C LEU A 56 -13.29 5.16 -4.43
N GLY A 57 -13.41 6.12 -5.34
CA GLY A 57 -14.66 6.41 -6.04
C GLY A 57 -14.68 5.97 -7.50
N ALA A 58 -15.76 6.33 -8.20
CA ALA A 58 -15.98 5.91 -9.58
C ALA A 58 -15.01 6.60 -10.54
N ARG A 59 -14.69 7.88 -10.30
CA ARG A 59 -13.77 8.63 -11.18
C ARG A 59 -12.37 8.02 -11.09
N THR A 60 -11.87 7.78 -9.89
CA THR A 60 -10.57 7.13 -9.66
C THR A 60 -10.47 5.79 -10.41
N ARG A 61 -11.49 4.91 -10.29
CA ARG A 61 -11.53 3.63 -11.00
C ARG A 61 -11.50 3.79 -12.53
N GLN A 62 -12.30 4.71 -13.07
CA GLN A 62 -12.37 4.97 -14.51
C GLN A 62 -11.05 5.51 -15.06
N ARG A 63 -10.40 6.44 -14.34
CA ARG A 63 -9.12 7.01 -14.76
C ARG A 63 -8.01 5.96 -14.73
N LEU A 64 -7.92 5.15 -13.67
CA LEU A 64 -6.96 4.05 -13.58
C LEU A 64 -7.16 3.04 -14.71
N ALA A 65 -8.40 2.63 -15.00
CA ALA A 65 -8.70 1.69 -16.09
C ALA A 65 -8.37 2.24 -17.49
N ARG A 66 -8.41 3.56 -17.66
CA ARG A 66 -8.01 4.24 -18.90
C ARG A 66 -6.49 4.30 -19.06
N LEU A 67 -5.76 4.55 -17.98
CA LEU A 67 -4.32 4.86 -18.01
C LEU A 67 -3.43 3.62 -17.80
N ILE A 68 -3.95 2.59 -17.15
CA ILE A 68 -3.21 1.40 -16.74
C ILE A 68 -3.96 0.17 -17.27
N LYS A 69 -3.23 -0.74 -17.93
CA LYS A 69 -3.80 -2.00 -18.38
C LYS A 69 -4.03 -2.93 -17.18
N ASP A 70 -5.27 -3.34 -16.99
CA ASP A 70 -5.70 -4.26 -15.91
C ASP A 70 -5.24 -3.81 -14.50
N PRO A 71 -5.69 -2.62 -14.04
CA PRO A 71 -5.22 -2.02 -12.80
C PRO A 71 -5.71 -2.81 -11.58
N GLN A 72 -4.80 -3.05 -10.64
CA GLN A 72 -5.08 -3.67 -9.36
C GLN A 72 -5.10 -2.59 -8.28
N ILE A 73 -6.27 -2.36 -7.68
CA ILE A 73 -6.45 -1.31 -6.66
C ILE A 73 -6.40 -1.95 -5.29
N ILE A 74 -5.41 -1.57 -4.49
CA ILE A 74 -5.11 -2.21 -3.21
C ILE A 74 -5.44 -1.28 -2.05
N ASN A 75 -6.37 -1.69 -1.22
CA ASN A 75 -6.59 -1.13 0.12
C ASN A 75 -6.06 -2.12 1.18
N TRP A 76 -6.48 -1.97 2.43
CA TRP A 76 -6.00 -2.77 3.55
C TRP A 76 -7.16 -3.26 4.41
N SER A 77 -6.91 -4.34 5.14
CA SER A 77 -7.79 -4.89 6.18
C SER A 77 -7.22 -4.70 7.59
N VAL A 78 -5.94 -4.32 7.70
CA VAL A 78 -5.23 -4.04 8.95
C VAL A 78 -4.66 -2.63 8.86
N ASP A 79 -5.07 -1.77 9.79
CA ASP A 79 -4.53 -0.41 9.95
C ASP A 79 -3.81 -0.31 11.30
N ILE A 80 -2.51 -0.02 11.25
CA ILE A 80 -1.72 0.16 12.47
C ILE A 80 -1.91 1.54 13.10
N GLU A 81 -2.68 2.42 12.45
CA GLU A 81 -2.99 3.77 12.92
C GLU A 81 -1.72 4.59 13.23
N ASP A 82 -0.66 4.38 12.46
CA ASP A 82 0.61 5.09 12.63
C ASP A 82 0.46 6.60 12.45
N TRP A 83 -0.42 7.02 11.55
CA TRP A 83 -0.83 8.41 11.36
C TRP A 83 -1.40 9.07 12.64
N LEU A 84 -1.88 8.28 13.60
CA LEU A 84 -2.41 8.75 14.88
C LEU A 84 -1.37 8.64 16.01
N TRP A 85 -0.62 7.53 16.06
CA TRP A 85 0.20 7.18 17.22
C TRP A 85 1.68 7.58 17.12
N VAL A 86 2.20 7.84 15.93
CA VAL A 86 3.59 8.32 15.74
C VAL A 86 3.80 9.63 16.50
N GLY A 87 4.89 9.72 17.27
CA GLY A 87 5.22 10.90 18.08
C GLY A 87 4.29 11.16 19.27
N SER A 88 3.29 10.30 19.51
CA SER A 88 2.45 10.35 20.70
C SER A 88 3.20 9.83 21.95
N PRO A 89 2.68 10.01 23.17
CA PRO A 89 3.22 9.38 24.37
C PRO A 89 3.08 7.85 24.41
N THR A 90 2.29 7.26 23.51
CA THR A 90 1.99 5.82 23.48
C THR A 90 2.13 5.25 22.05
N PRO A 91 3.31 5.33 21.42
CA PRO A 91 3.53 4.86 20.05
C PRO A 91 3.32 3.34 19.91
N GLU A 92 3.40 2.59 21.01
CA GLU A 92 3.15 1.14 21.07
C GLU A 92 1.72 0.74 20.72
N LYS A 93 0.76 1.68 20.74
CA LYS A 93 -0.62 1.42 20.29
C LYS A 93 -0.73 0.99 18.84
N GLN A 94 0.30 1.23 18.02
CA GLN A 94 0.40 0.66 16.68
C GLN A 94 0.39 -0.87 16.70
N VAL A 95 1.04 -1.48 17.69
CA VAL A 95 1.09 -2.94 17.87
C VAL A 95 -0.26 -3.47 18.33
N GLU A 96 -0.96 -2.74 19.21
CA GLU A 96 -2.31 -3.08 19.63
C GLU A 96 -3.31 -3.00 18.47
N ALA A 97 -3.25 -1.95 17.65
CA ALA A 97 -4.09 -1.79 16.46
C ALA A 97 -3.84 -2.90 15.43
N PHE A 98 -2.56 -3.23 15.18
CA PHE A 98 -2.19 -4.36 14.33
C PHE A 98 -2.78 -5.68 14.83
N GLN A 99 -2.55 -6.03 16.09
CA GLN A 99 -3.06 -7.27 16.69
C GLN A 99 -4.58 -7.35 16.59
N ARG A 100 -5.28 -6.26 16.94
CA ARG A 100 -6.74 -6.17 16.88
C ARG A 100 -7.30 -6.51 15.51
N ASP A 101 -6.71 -6.01 14.43
CA ASP A 101 -7.23 -6.25 13.09
C ASP A 101 -6.75 -7.59 12.50
N VAL A 102 -5.59 -8.08 12.92
CA VAL A 102 -5.15 -9.46 12.64
C VAL A 102 -6.09 -10.50 13.30
N ASP A 103 -6.54 -10.26 14.53
CA ASP A 103 -7.48 -11.11 15.26
C ASP A 103 -8.86 -11.18 14.60
N LYS A 104 -9.24 -10.13 13.86
CA LYS A 104 -10.46 -10.11 13.01
C LYS A 104 -10.28 -10.87 11.70
N GLY A 105 -9.09 -11.40 11.43
CA GLY A 105 -8.77 -12.15 10.21
C GLY A 105 -8.08 -11.34 9.11
N GLY A 106 -7.75 -10.06 9.33
CA GLY A 106 -7.09 -9.23 8.30
C GLY A 106 -5.71 -9.73 7.89
N ASP A 107 -5.31 -9.44 6.65
CA ASP A 107 -4.12 -9.96 5.97
C ASP A 107 -3.32 -8.88 5.20
N LEU A 108 -3.98 -7.84 4.68
CA LEU A 108 -3.36 -6.70 4.04
C LEU A 108 -3.19 -5.54 5.02
N VAL A 109 -1.93 -5.12 5.22
CA VAL A 109 -1.54 -4.13 6.23
C VAL A 109 -1.15 -2.81 5.58
N VAL A 110 -1.69 -1.70 6.08
CA VAL A 110 -1.16 -0.36 5.78
C VAL A 110 -0.19 0.08 6.88
N MET A 111 0.94 0.65 6.46
CA MET A 111 1.98 1.23 7.31
C MET A 111 2.81 2.23 6.51
N HIS A 112 3.47 3.16 7.21
CA HIS A 112 4.28 4.22 6.61
C HIS A 112 5.69 4.20 7.20
N PHE A 113 6.68 3.87 6.37
CA PHE A 113 8.10 3.80 6.78
C PHE A 113 8.74 5.17 7.07
N LEU A 114 7.97 6.27 7.00
CA LEU A 114 8.45 7.65 7.17
C LEU A 114 8.81 7.97 8.63
N SER A 115 8.38 7.15 9.60
CA SER A 115 8.66 7.34 11.02
C SER A 115 9.55 6.24 11.60
N LYS A 116 10.49 6.62 12.46
CA LYS A 116 11.29 5.67 13.24
C LYS A 116 10.43 4.83 14.18
N ASP A 117 9.39 5.41 14.77
CA ASP A 117 8.51 4.72 15.71
C ASP A 117 7.89 3.48 15.04
N THR A 118 7.31 3.67 13.86
CA THR A 118 6.70 2.58 13.07
C THR A 118 7.73 1.54 12.65
N VAL A 119 8.91 1.98 12.19
CA VAL A 119 9.97 1.05 11.74
C VAL A 119 10.46 0.15 12.89
N MET A 120 10.53 0.66 14.12
CA MET A 120 10.98 -0.14 15.28
C MET A 120 10.05 -1.31 15.59
N TYR A 121 8.74 -1.16 15.38
CA TYR A 121 7.74 -2.22 15.62
C TYR A 121 7.60 -3.23 14.49
N THR A 122 8.34 -3.07 13.38
CA THR A 122 8.22 -3.99 12.21
C THR A 122 8.47 -5.46 12.59
N LYS A 123 9.38 -5.72 13.53
CA LYS A 123 9.63 -7.09 14.01
C LYS A 123 8.44 -7.66 14.78
N ASP A 124 7.77 -6.85 15.58
CA ASP A 124 6.61 -7.26 16.36
C ASP A 124 5.43 -7.60 15.44
N PHE A 125 5.16 -6.76 14.43
CA PHE A 125 4.13 -7.04 13.42
C PHE A 125 4.36 -8.38 12.71
N ILE A 126 5.61 -8.66 12.29
CA ILE A 126 5.97 -9.91 11.64
C ILE A 126 5.75 -11.11 12.59
N GLN A 127 6.15 -10.99 13.85
CA GLN A 127 5.99 -12.07 14.82
C GLN A 127 4.52 -12.36 15.13
N ILE A 128 3.70 -11.31 15.32
CA ILE A 128 2.25 -11.45 15.52
C ILE A 128 1.62 -12.17 14.33
N ALA A 129 1.89 -11.72 13.10
CA ALA A 129 1.34 -12.36 11.91
C ALA A 129 1.76 -13.84 11.80
N ARG A 130 3.04 -14.15 12.01
CA ARG A 130 3.55 -15.54 11.97
C ARG A 130 2.93 -16.43 13.04
N ASN A 131 2.65 -15.90 14.23
CA ASN A 131 2.01 -16.66 15.31
C ASN A 131 0.58 -17.10 14.95
N THR A 132 -0.06 -16.46 13.98
CA THR A 132 -1.37 -16.91 13.45
C THR A 132 -1.27 -18.00 12.39
N GLY A 133 -0.05 -18.43 12.03
CA GLY A 133 0.20 -19.35 10.91
C GLY A 133 0.22 -18.68 9.53
N LYS A 134 0.07 -17.35 9.47
CA LYS A 134 0.18 -16.59 8.21
C LYS A 134 1.62 -16.56 7.70
N ARG A 135 1.74 -16.61 6.37
CA ARG A 135 3.00 -16.39 5.66
C ARG A 135 3.07 -14.95 5.17
N ILE A 136 4.18 -14.26 5.46
CA ILE A 136 4.44 -12.93 4.92
C ILE A 136 4.87 -13.05 3.45
N MET A 137 4.23 -12.29 2.58
CA MET A 137 4.46 -12.29 1.13
C MET A 137 4.19 -10.91 0.52
N ARG A 138 4.48 -10.75 -0.77
CA ARG A 138 4.13 -9.55 -1.55
C ARG A 138 2.61 -9.49 -1.80
N VAL A 139 2.11 -8.33 -2.19
CA VAL A 139 0.68 -8.17 -2.52
C VAL A 139 0.33 -8.95 -3.78
N ASP A 140 1.15 -8.90 -4.84
CA ASP A 140 0.92 -9.68 -6.05
C ASP A 140 0.87 -11.19 -5.79
N GLN A 141 1.71 -11.71 -4.90
CA GLN A 141 1.64 -13.10 -4.44
C GLN A 141 0.36 -13.40 -3.67
N CYS A 142 -0.06 -12.51 -2.77
CA CYS A 142 -1.31 -12.65 -2.01
C CYS A 142 -2.56 -12.62 -2.91
N MET A 143 -2.48 -11.90 -4.03
CA MET A 143 -3.55 -11.78 -5.03
C MET A 143 -3.48 -12.88 -6.10
N GLU A 144 -2.56 -13.85 -5.97
CA GLU A 144 -2.34 -14.93 -6.93
C GLU A 144 -2.10 -14.42 -8.37
N ASP A 145 -1.40 -13.29 -8.51
CA ASP A 145 -1.05 -12.75 -9.83
C ASP A 145 -0.19 -13.76 -10.60
N PRO A 146 -0.57 -14.19 -11.82
CA PRO A 146 0.23 -15.10 -12.62
C PRO A 146 1.65 -14.61 -12.92
N ALA A 147 1.90 -13.30 -12.84
CA ALA A 147 3.21 -12.68 -13.01
C ALA A 147 4.01 -12.55 -11.70
N ALA A 148 3.44 -12.92 -10.55
CA ALA A 148 4.14 -12.86 -9.28
C ALA A 148 5.30 -13.88 -9.24
N PRO A 149 6.41 -13.54 -8.56
CA PRO A 149 7.46 -14.53 -8.32
C PRO A 149 6.91 -15.69 -7.46
N PRO A 150 7.44 -16.91 -7.62
CA PRO A 150 7.01 -18.07 -6.85
C PRO A 150 7.17 -17.80 -5.34
N LEU A 151 6.32 -18.47 -4.54
CA LEU A 151 6.50 -18.50 -3.09
C LEU A 151 7.70 -19.40 -2.77
N ASP A 152 8.74 -18.82 -2.17
CA ASP A 152 9.95 -19.52 -1.69
C ASP A 152 9.69 -20.72 -0.75
#